data_AF-A0A923SNX1-F1
#
_entry.id   AF-A0A923SNX1-F1
#
_cell.length_a   1.000
_cell.length_b   1.000
_cell.length_c   1.000
_cell.angle_alpha   90.00
_cell.angle_beta   90.00
_cell.angle_gamma   90.00
#
_symmetry.space_group_name_H-M   'P 1'
#
loop_
_entity.id
_entity.type
_entity.pdbx_description
1 polymer ?
#
loop_
_entity_poly.entity_id
_entity_poly.type
_entity_poly.pdbx_seq_one_letter_code
_entity_poly.pdbx_strand_id
1 'polypeptide(L)'
;MLIQVGLAGLGAVIGSMGRFSLLEIAPKVFGTARLLIQVPDFPLSTLVINLTGTFLSAFLVVVWSKKITLAQPVADFIMVGVLGAYTTYSTAILDMVKHGPMAISSYKLGMNCHC
;
A
#
# COMPACT_ATOMS: atom_id res chain seq x y z
N MET A 1 17.49 22.03 4.50
CA MET A 1 17.88 20.65 4.08
C MET A 1 18.01 19.68 5.24
N LEU A 2 18.96 19.81 6.19
CA LEU A 2 19.12 18.83 7.28
C LEU A 2 17.85 18.60 8.10
N ILE A 3 17.13 19.68 8.44
CA ILE A 3 15.87 19.60 9.19
C ILE A 3 14.80 18.80 8.42
N GLN A 4 14.67 19.01 7.11
CA GLN A 4 13.68 18.30 6.29
C GLN A 4 13.99 16.82 6.17
N VAL A 5 15.26 16.47 5.96
CA VAL A 5 15.70 15.06 5.93
C VAL A 5 15.43 14.38 7.28
N GLY A 6 15.74 15.06 8.38
CA GLY A 6 15.46 14.56 9.73
C GLY A 6 13.97 14.33 9.97
N LEU A 7 13.11 15.30 9.61
CA LEU A 7 11.66 15.15 9.74
C LEU A 7 11.10 14.04 8.85
N ALA A 8 11.49 13.98 7.57
CA ALA A 8 11.08 12.90 6.69
C ALA A 8 11.48 11.52 7.25
N GLY A 9 12.69 11.41 7.80
CA GLY A 9 13.16 10.20 8.48
C GLY A 9 12.31 9.80 9.68
N LEU A 10 11.94 10.75 10.55
CA LEU A 10 11.05 10.49 11.69
C LEU A 10 9.66 10.03 11.24
N GLY A 11 9.11 10.66 10.21
CA GLY A 11 7.85 10.23 9.60
C GLY A 11 7.94 8.81 9.04
N ALA A 12 9.08 8.46 8.42
CA ALA A 12 9.29 7.13 7.85
C ALA A 12 9.29 6.00 8.88
N VAL A 13 9.77 6.26 10.11
CA VAL A 13 9.67 5.29 11.21
C VAL A 13 8.20 4.94 11.47
N ILE A 14 7.34 5.96 11.60
CA ILE A 14 5.91 5.76 11.86
C ILE A 14 5.23 5.05 10.67
N GLY A 15 5.51 5.49 9.45
CA GLY A 15 4.96 4.91 8.23
C GLY A 15 5.30 3.44 8.07
N SER A 16 6.58 3.10 8.27
CA SER A 16 7.05 1.72 8.20
C SER A 16 6.44 0.82 9.28
N MET A 17 6.34 1.30 10.53
CA MET A 17 5.66 0.56 11.59
C MET A 17 4.20 0.26 11.23
N GLY A 18 3.45 1.25 10.74
CA GLY A 18 2.07 1.05 10.29
C GLY A 18 1.95 0.01 9.17
N ARG A 19 2.87 0.05 8.20
CA ARG A 19 2.95 -0.96 7.14
C ARG A 19 3.23 -2.35 7.69
N PHE A 20 4.22 -2.51 8.55
CA PHE A 20 4.58 -3.82 9.12
C PHE A 20 3.43 -4.41 9.93
N SER A 21 2.79 -3.62 10.80
CA SER A 21 1.64 -4.07 11.58
C SER A 21 0.48 -4.50 10.68
N LEU A 22 0.17 -3.74 9.62
CA LEU A 22 -0.91 -4.11 8.70
C LEU A 22 -0.56 -5.35 7.87
N LEU A 23 0.68 -5.50 7.40
CA LEU A 23 1.09 -6.70 6.66
C LEU A 23 1.03 -7.96 7.53
N GLU A 24 1.20 -7.85 8.84
CA GLU A 24 1.10 -8.99 9.78
C GLU A 24 -0.36 -9.30 10.18
N ILE A 25 -1.19 -8.28 10.35
CA ILE A 25 -2.61 -8.44 10.74
C ILE A 25 -3.47 -8.87 9.55
N ALA A 26 -3.18 -8.34 8.36
CA ALA A 26 -4.00 -8.54 7.17
C ALA A 26 -4.19 -10.04 6.79
N PRO A 27 -3.17 -10.93 6.82
CA PRO A 27 -3.39 -12.35 6.57
C PRO A 27 -4.35 -13.02 7.56
N LYS A 28 -4.41 -12.55 8.82
CA LYS A 28 -5.32 -13.09 9.85
C LYS A 28 -6.77 -12.66 9.58
N VAL A 29 -6.97 -11.42 9.13
CA VAL A 29 -8.30 -10.85 8.83
C VAL A 29 -8.82 -11.31 7.47
N PHE A 30 -7.97 -11.22 6.43
CA PHE A 30 -8.32 -11.63 5.08
C PHE A 30 -8.26 -13.15 4.88
N GLY A 31 -7.58 -13.91 5.74
CA GLY A 31 -7.62 -15.37 5.74
C GLY A 31 -9.04 -15.91 5.99
N THR A 32 -9.82 -15.25 6.83
CA THR A 32 -11.23 -15.58 7.06
C THR A 32 -12.11 -15.23 5.84
N ALA A 33 -11.84 -14.09 5.20
CA ALA A 33 -12.54 -13.68 3.97
C ALA A 33 -12.16 -14.55 2.74
N ARG A 34 -10.93 -15.06 2.70
CA ARG A 34 -10.42 -15.97 1.67
C ARG A 34 -11.20 -17.29 1.64
N LEU A 35 -11.62 -17.79 2.79
CA LEU A 35 -12.50 -18.97 2.88
C LEU A 35 -13.91 -18.71 2.33
N LEU A 36 -14.36 -17.46 2.30
CA LEU A 36 -15.71 -17.09 1.84
C LEU A 36 -15.77 -16.75 0.35
N ILE A 37 -14.70 -16.21 -0.24
CA ILE A 37 -14.73 -15.63 -1.60
C ILE A 37 -13.97 -16.49 -2.63
N GLN A 38 -13.30 -17.58 -2.21
CA GLN A 38 -12.55 -18.48 -3.10
C GLN A 38 -11.61 -17.71 -4.05
N VAL A 39 -11.01 -16.63 -3.55
CA VAL A 39 -10.04 -15.84 -4.30
C VAL A 39 -8.74 -16.65 -4.38
N PRO A 40 -8.15 -16.85 -5.58
CA PRO A 40 -6.83 -17.44 -5.71
C PRO A 40 -5.81 -16.67 -4.86
N ASP A 41 -4.68 -17.30 -4.51
CA ASP A 41 -3.58 -16.71 -3.74
C ASP A 41 -3.15 -15.35 -4.32
N PHE A 42 -3.82 -14.28 -3.89
CA PHE A 42 -3.62 -12.93 -4.37
C PHE A 42 -3.18 -12.06 -3.20
N PRO A 43 -2.16 -11.22 -3.38
CA PRO A 43 -1.56 -10.38 -2.33
C PRO A 43 -2.45 -9.20 -1.94
N LEU A 44 -3.62 -9.48 -1.36
CA LEU A 44 -4.62 -8.47 -0.98
C LEU A 44 -4.06 -7.45 0.01
N SER A 45 -3.24 -7.89 0.98
CA SER A 45 -2.65 -7.02 2.00
C SER A 45 -1.78 -5.92 1.37
N THR A 46 -0.89 -6.30 0.46
CA THR A 46 0.03 -5.38 -0.22
C THR A 46 -0.72 -4.43 -1.14
N LEU A 47 -1.77 -4.91 -1.83
CA LEU A 47 -2.62 -4.07 -2.66
C LEU A 47 -3.37 -3.04 -1.81
N VAL A 48 -4.01 -3.46 -0.72
CA VAL A 48 -4.79 -2.57 0.15
C VAL A 48 -3.91 -1.46 0.72
N ILE A 49 -2.76 -1.79 1.30
CA ILE A 49 -1.85 -0.78 1.89
C ILE A 49 -1.38 0.25 0.85
N ASN A 50 -1.04 -0.20 -0.37
CA ASN A 50 -0.62 0.72 -1.43
C ASN A 50 -1.79 1.59 -1.93
N LEU A 51 -2.97 1.02 -2.12
CA LEU A 51 -4.15 1.78 -2.57
C LEU A 51 -4.60 2.79 -1.53
N THR A 52 -4.67 2.41 -0.25
CA THR A 52 -5.05 3.33 0.83
C THR A 52 -4.02 4.44 0.99
N GLY A 53 -2.73 4.10 0.94
CA GLY A 53 -1.65 5.08 1.06
C GLY A 53 -1.59 6.07 -0.10
N THR A 54 -1.76 5.60 -1.34
CA THR A 54 -1.79 6.45 -2.55
C THR A 54 -3.06 7.29 -2.63
N PHE A 55 -4.21 6.74 -2.22
CA PHE A 55 -5.43 7.52 -2.10
C PHE A 55 -5.28 8.65 -1.07
N LEU A 56 -4.72 8.35 0.10
CA LEU A 56 -4.54 9.33 1.17
C LEU A 56 -3.53 10.41 0.77
N SER A 57 -2.44 10.04 0.09
CA SER A 57 -1.47 11.02 -0.42
C SER A 57 -2.09 11.93 -1.49
N ALA A 58 -2.84 11.38 -2.45
CA ALA A 58 -3.55 12.16 -3.46
C ALA A 58 -4.60 13.09 -2.83
N PHE A 59 -5.36 12.60 -1.85
CA PHE A 59 -6.35 13.38 -1.13
C PHE A 59 -5.71 14.57 -0.39
N LEU A 60 -4.61 14.34 0.34
CA LEU A 60 -3.91 15.40 1.06
C LEU A 60 -3.34 16.46 0.13
N VAL A 61 -2.77 16.06 -1.03
CA VAL A 61 -2.27 17.00 -2.04
C VAL A 61 -3.40 17.91 -2.53
N VAL A 62 -4.57 17.35 -2.84
CA VAL A 62 -5.72 18.15 -3.31
C VAL A 62 -6.23 19.10 -2.22
N VAL A 63 -6.32 18.63 -0.97
CA VAL A 63 -6.79 19.45 0.15
C VAL A 63 -5.82 20.61 0.42
N TRP A 64 -4.52 20.34 0.52
CA TRP A 64 -3.52 21.38 0.80
C TRP A 64 -3.40 22.38 -0.34
N SER A 65 -3.42 21.91 -1.59
CA SER A 65 -3.39 22.80 -2.76
C SER A 65 -4.56 23.79 -2.79
N LYS A 66 -5.72 23.45 -2.22
CA LYS A 66 -6.94 24.27 -2.28
C LYS A 66 -7.30 25.01 -0.98
N LYS A 67 -6.85 24.54 0.18
CA LYS A 67 -7.38 24.98 1.48
C LYS A 67 -6.31 25.43 2.47
N ILE A 68 -5.08 24.93 2.41
CA ILE A 68 -4.07 25.12 3.47
C ILE A 68 -2.66 25.17 2.88
N THR A 69 -1.97 26.28 3.05
CA THR A 69 -0.53 26.38 2.76
C THR A 69 0.26 25.75 3.91
N LEU A 70 0.67 24.49 3.79
CA LEU A 70 1.55 23.86 4.77
C LEU A 70 3.00 24.28 4.59
N ALA A 71 3.70 24.39 5.72
CA ALA A 71 5.15 24.53 5.71
C ALA A 71 5.80 23.27 5.11
N GLN A 72 6.76 23.47 4.21
CA GLN A 72 7.46 22.39 3.51
C GLN A 72 7.97 21.26 4.42
N PRO A 73 8.57 21.52 5.61
CA PRO A 73 9.05 20.44 6.47
C PRO A 73 7.94 19.51 6.99
N VAL A 74 6.73 20.05 7.19
CA VAL A 74 5.58 19.25 7.64
C VAL A 74 5.02 18.42 6.48
N ALA A 75 4.99 18.99 5.28
CA ALA A 75 4.63 18.24 4.08
C ALA A 75 5.62 17.09 3.83
N ASP A 76 6.93 17.33 4.00
CA ASP A 76 7.97 16.31 3.85
C ASP A 76 7.83 15.20 4.91
N PHE A 77 7.54 15.56 6.17
CA PHE A 77 7.27 14.59 7.25
C PHE A 77 6.10 13.64 6.89
N ILE A 78 4.97 14.20 6.44
CA ILE A 78 3.74 13.43 6.19
C ILE A 78 3.81 12.69 4.86
N MET A 79 4.11 13.38 3.76
CA MET A 79 4.03 12.81 2.42
C MET A 79 5.22 11.92 2.10
N VAL A 80 6.43 12.39 2.37
CA VAL A 80 7.66 11.65 2.04
C VAL A 80 7.97 10.65 3.15
N GLY A 81 7.87 11.08 4.41
CA GLY A 81 8.13 10.21 5.56
C GLY A 81 7.03 9.18 5.77
N VAL A 82 5.91 9.59 6.35
CA VAL A 82 4.85 8.67 6.80
C VAL A 82 4.23 7.89 5.63
N LEU A 83 3.67 8.59 4.63
CA LEU A 83 2.97 7.93 3.52
C LEU A 83 3.92 7.23 2.56
N GLY A 84 5.11 7.81 2.34
CA GLY A 84 6.16 7.17 1.55
C GLY A 84 6.63 5.85 2.16
N ALA A 85 6.88 5.79 3.46
CA ALA A 85 7.31 4.55 4.13
C ALA A 85 6.15 3.56 4.40
N TYR A 86 4.92 4.06 4.46
CA TYR A 86 3.70 3.23 4.57
C TYR A 86 3.43 2.45 3.28
N THR A 87 3.59 3.09 2.12
CA THR A 87 3.45 2.45 0.81
C THR A 87 4.71 1.65 0.43
N THR A 88 4.58 0.68 -0.48
CA THR A 88 5.73 -0.13 -0.90
C THR A 88 5.63 -0.66 -2.31
N TYR A 89 6.59 -0.25 -3.14
CA TYR A 89 6.73 -0.76 -4.49
C TYR A 89 7.44 -2.12 -4.55
N SER A 90 8.48 -2.32 -3.72
CA SER A 90 9.28 -3.56 -3.74
C SER A 90 8.46 -4.80 -3.35
N THR A 91 7.63 -4.71 -2.31
CA THR A 91 6.74 -5.83 -1.94
C THR A 91 5.69 -6.07 -3.00
N ALA A 92 5.13 -5.02 -3.61
CA ALA A 92 4.16 -5.17 -4.69
C ALA A 92 4.75 -5.94 -5.89
N ILE A 93 5.99 -5.63 -6.31
CA ILE A 93 6.66 -6.38 -7.37
C ILE A 93 6.92 -7.83 -6.96
N LEU A 94 7.44 -8.06 -5.75
CA LEU A 94 7.71 -9.42 -5.27
C LEU A 94 6.45 -10.28 -5.30
N ASP A 95 5.32 -9.69 -4.89
CA ASP A 95 4.04 -10.37 -4.91
C ASP A 95 3.54 -10.59 -6.36
N MET A 96 3.73 -9.63 -7.26
CA MET A 96 3.44 -9.82 -8.69
C MET A 96 4.28 -10.93 -9.32
N VAL A 97 5.55 -11.10 -8.93
CA VAL A 97 6.40 -12.17 -9.44
C VAL A 97 5.99 -13.53 -8.86
N LYS A 98 5.69 -13.59 -7.56
CA LYS A 98 5.26 -14.83 -6.88
C LYS A 98 3.89 -15.32 -7.35
N HIS A 99 2.95 -14.39 -7.54
CA HIS A 99 1.56 -14.70 -7.86
C HIS A 99 1.19 -14.43 -9.33
N GLY A 100 2.09 -13.83 -10.11
CA GLY A 100 1.90 -13.54 -11.54
C GLY A 100 1.55 -14.77 -12.39
N PRO A 101 2.25 -15.92 -12.23
CA PRO A 101 1.86 -17.15 -12.93
C PRO A 101 0.46 -17.64 -12.55
N MET A 102 0.04 -17.44 -11.30
CA MET A 102 -1.30 -17.80 -10.82
C MET A 102 -2.39 -16.85 -11.31
N ALA A 103 -2.12 -15.55 -11.46
CA ALA A 103 -3.05 -14.60 -12.06
C ALA A 103 -3.33 -14.95 -13.53
N ILE A 104 -2.29 -15.35 -14.28
CA ILE A 104 -2.43 -15.82 -15.66
C ILE A 104 -3.20 -17.15 -15.72
N SER A 105 -2.95 -18.06 -14.77
CA SER A 105 -3.67 -19.35 -14.68
C SER A 105 -5.15 -19.19 -14.32
N SER A 106 -5.47 -18.25 -13.41
CA SER A 106 -6.85 -17.94 -13.02
C SER A 106 -7.63 -17.24 -14.14
N TYR A 107 -6.97 -16.37 -14.92
CA TYR A 107 -7.54 -15.79 -16.13
C TYR A 107 -7.83 -16.86 -17.20
N LYS A 108 -6.93 -17.83 -17.39
CA LYS A 108 -7.15 -18.98 -18.28
C LYS A 108 -8.29 -19.90 -17.80
N LEU A 109 -8.43 -20.13 -16.50
CA LEU A 109 -9.52 -20.94 -15.94
C LEU A 109 -10.88 -20.22 -16.02
N GLY A 110 -10.93 -18.90 -15.84
CA GLY A 110 -12.14 -18.10 -16.04
C GLY A 110 -12.60 -18.01 -17.50
N MET A 111 -11.68 -18.17 -18.46
CA MET A 111 -12.00 -18.26 -19.89
C MET A 111 -12.37 -19.67 -20.37
N ASN A 112 -12.08 -20.73 -19.60
CA ASN A 112 -12.37 -22.12 -19.98
C ASN A 112 -13.71 -22.65 -19.43
N CYS A 113 -14.54 -21.83 -18.79
CA CYS A 113 -15.92 -22.20 -18.41
C CYS A 113 -16.94 -21.96 -19.55
N HIS A 114 -16.57 -22.28 -20.78
CA HIS A 114 -17.48 -22.35 -21.93
C HIS A 114 -17.03 -23.48 -22.86
N CYS A 115 -17.46 -24.70 -22.55
CA CYS A 115 -17.77 -25.81 -23.46
C CYS A 115 -18.55 -26.87 -22.67
#